data_AF-A0A2M7CKE4-F1
#
_entry.id   AF-A0A2M7CKE4-F1
#
_cell.length_a   1.000
_cell.length_b   1.000
_cell.length_c   1.000
_cell.angle_alpha   90.00
_cell.angle_beta   90.00
_cell.angle_gamma   90.00
#
_symmetry.space_group_name_H-M   'P 1'
#
loop_
_entity.id
_entity.type
_entity.pdbx_description
1 polymer ?
#
loop_
_entity_poly.entity_id
_entity_poly.type
_entity_poly.pdbx_seq_one_letter_code
_entity_poly.pdbx_strand_id
1 'polypeptide(L)'
;MATTGQKYRAQILLEPEQHKKLAEIATRAGRSVSDVVREAVAEYVVTRTHEDQWERRLRALERIKQHREEMLRERGGKPIEVDLVKMLDEIREERDNELLAAREDLARHRS
;
A
#
# COMPACT_ATOMS: atom_id res chain seq x y z
N MET A 1 19.06 22.11 1.90
CA MET A 1 18.96 22.49 3.32
C MET A 1 18.85 21.21 4.14
N ALA A 2 19.85 20.89 4.96
CA ALA A 2 19.88 19.63 5.71
C ALA A 2 18.92 19.71 6.89
N THR A 3 17.93 18.81 6.92
CA THR A 3 17.04 18.60 8.06
C THR A 3 17.89 18.15 9.25
N THR A 4 18.23 19.10 10.12
CA THR A 4 18.93 18.81 11.38
C THR A 4 17.88 18.35 12.40
N GLY A 5 17.34 17.14 12.18
CA GLY A 5 16.44 16.50 13.13
C GLY A 5 17.16 16.15 14.43
N GLN A 6 16.44 16.19 15.54
CA GLN A 6 16.96 15.82 16.86
C GLN A 6 17.55 14.40 16.82
N LYS A 7 18.84 14.26 17.14
CA LYS A 7 19.51 12.96 17.21
C LYS A 7 19.41 12.40 18.64
N TYR A 8 18.97 11.16 18.76
CA TYR A 8 18.98 10.43 20.02
C TYR A 8 20.30 9.69 20.21
N ARG A 9 20.84 9.70 21.43
CA ARG A 9 22.06 8.95 21.77
C ARG A 9 21.69 7.51 22.07
N ALA A 10 22.20 6.58 21.29
CA ALA A 10 22.17 5.15 21.58
C ALA A 10 23.59 4.69 21.97
N GLN A 11 23.70 3.91 23.04
CA GLN A 11 24.93 3.18 23.35
C GLN A 11 24.81 1.79 22.73
N ILE A 12 25.69 1.48 21.78
CA ILE A 12 25.72 0.20 21.07
C ILE A 12 27.03 -0.48 21.44
N LEU A 13 26.92 -1.72 21.90
CA LEU A 13 28.08 -2.58 22.11
C LEU A 13 28.41 -3.26 20.78
N LEU A 14 29.65 -3.09 20.34
CA LEU A 14 30.20 -3.71 19.15
C LEU A 14 31.22 -4.75 19.57
N GLU A 15 31.32 -5.82 18.78
CA GLU A 15 32.43 -6.75 18.94
C GLU A 15 33.76 -6.04 18.61
N PRO A 16 34.88 -6.46 19.23
CA PRO A 16 36.18 -5.83 19.03
C PRO A 16 36.58 -5.72 17.54
N GLU A 17 36.28 -6.77 16.76
CA GLU A 17 36.57 -6.80 15.32
C GLU A 17 35.72 -5.79 14.52
N GLN A 18 34.45 -5.63 14.89
CA GLN A 18 33.54 -4.67 14.26
C GLN A 18 34.01 -3.24 14.53
N HIS A 19 34.36 -2.94 15.79
CA HIS A 19 34.89 -1.63 16.16
C HIS A 19 36.18 -1.32 15.39
N LYS A 20 37.11 -2.29 15.29
CA LYS A 20 38.36 -2.12 14.54
C LYS A 20 38.09 -1.80 13.06
N LYS A 21 37.25 -2.59 12.38
CA LYS A 21 36.90 -2.36 10.98
C LYS A 21 36.23 -1.00 10.76
N LEU A 22 35.30 -0.61 11.63
CA LEU A 22 34.62 0.67 11.56
C LEU A 22 35.59 1.85 11.80
N ALA A 23 36.55 1.70 12.72
CA ALA A 23 37.60 2.69 12.94
C ALA A 23 38.51 2.85 11.73
N GLU A 24 38.91 1.76 11.07
CA GLU A 24 39.70 1.80 9.83
C GLU A 24 38.94 2.49 8.69
N ILE A 25 37.64 2.20 8.53
CA ILE A 25 36.77 2.86 7.55
C ILE A 25 36.66 4.36 7.85
N ALA A 26 36.36 4.70 9.11
CA ALA A 26 36.22 6.08 9.56
C ALA A 26 37.51 6.88 9.31
N THR A 27 38.67 6.29 9.62
CA THR A 27 39.98 6.90 9.42
C THR A 27 40.26 7.18 7.94
N ARG A 28 40.03 6.18 7.06
CA ARG A 28 40.21 6.34 5.61
C ARG A 28 39.29 7.41 5.01
N ALA A 29 38.09 7.57 5.57
CA ALA A 29 37.10 8.54 5.12
C ALA A 29 37.23 9.92 5.78
N GLY A 30 38.15 10.11 6.75
CA GLY A 30 38.27 11.35 7.51
C GLY A 30 37.02 11.68 8.36
N ARG A 31 36.29 10.65 8.82
CA ARG A 31 35.01 10.78 9.54
C ARG A 31 35.09 10.15 10.93
N SER A 32 34.10 10.42 11.76
CA SER A 32 33.99 9.74 13.06
C SER A 32 33.40 8.34 12.90
N VAL A 33 33.76 7.41 13.81
CA VAL A 33 33.14 6.08 13.87
C VAL A 33 31.62 6.18 14.02
N SER A 34 31.15 7.14 14.82
CA SER A 34 29.71 7.37 15.01
C SER A 34 29.01 7.81 13.72
N ASP A 35 29.68 8.50 12.81
CA ASP A 35 29.10 8.88 11.52
C ASP A 35 29.01 7.70 10.55
N VAL A 36 30.03 6.84 10.54
CA VAL A 36 30.02 5.61 9.75
C VAL A 36 28.94 4.64 10.26
N VAL A 37 28.84 4.46 11.58
CA VAL A 37 27.78 3.63 12.19
C VAL A 37 26.40 4.18 11.86
N ARG A 38 26.21 5.50 11.94
CA ARG A 38 24.91 6.13 11.63
C ARG A 38 24.51 5.93 10.18
N GLU A 39 25.46 6.02 9.25
CA GLU A 39 25.22 5.76 7.83
C GLU A 39 24.83 4.31 7.59
N ALA A 40 25.58 3.35 8.14
CA ALA A 40 25.26 1.92 8.01
C ALA A 40 23.88 1.59 8.58
N VAL A 41 23.51 2.17 9.72
CA VAL A 41 22.17 2.01 10.31
C VAL A 41 21.10 2.63 9.41
N ALA A 42 21.34 3.81 8.84
CA ALA A 42 20.38 4.45 7.95
C ALA A 42 20.14 3.62 6.68
N GLU A 43 21.20 3.10 6.06
CA GLU A 43 21.12 2.22 4.90
C GLU A 43 20.35 0.92 5.24
N TYR A 44 20.67 0.28 6.36
CA TYR A 44 19.97 -0.92 6.80
C TYR A 44 18.46 -0.68 7.00
N VAL A 45 18.08 0.42 7.64
CA VAL A 45 16.66 0.76 7.88
C VAL A 45 15.91 0.99 6.57
N VAL A 46 16.51 1.73 5.62
CA VAL A 46 15.91 1.97 4.31
C VAL A 46 15.71 0.66 3.57
N THR A 47 16.77 -0.15 3.43
CA THR A 47 16.72 -1.44 2.73
C THR A 47 15.66 -2.35 3.35
N ARG A 48 15.65 -2.48 4.68
CA ARG A 48 14.69 -3.35 5.36
C ARG A 48 13.24 -2.89 5.19
N THR A 49 13.02 -1.57 5.23
CA THR A 49 11.68 -1.01 4.99
C THR A 49 11.18 -1.31 3.57
N HIS A 50 12.06 -1.23 2.58
CA HIS A 50 11.72 -1.57 1.19
C HIS A 50 11.40 -3.07 1.03
N GLU A 51 12.21 -3.96 1.62
CA GLU A 51 11.96 -5.40 1.63
C GLU A 51 10.62 -5.74 2.30
N ASP A 52 10.36 -5.19 3.47
CA ASP A 52 9.11 -5.43 4.22
C ASP A 52 7.88 -4.94 3.44
N GLN A 53 7.99 -3.79 2.74
CA GLN A 53 6.93 -3.29 1.88
C GLN A 53 6.70 -4.21 0.68
N TRP A 54 7.77 -4.71 0.06
CA TRP A 54 7.69 -5.65 -1.05
C TRP A 54 7.01 -6.96 -0.62
N GLU A 55 7.43 -7.52 0.52
CA GLU A 55 6.85 -8.74 1.07
C GLU A 55 5.37 -8.57 1.44
N ARG A 56 4.99 -7.40 1.98
CA ARG A 56 3.58 -7.06 2.23
C ARG A 56 2.78 -7.00 0.94
N ARG A 57 3.30 -6.38 -0.12
CA ARG A 57 2.65 -6.30 -1.43
C ARG A 57 2.48 -7.68 -2.05
N LEU A 58 3.52 -8.52 -2.00
CA LEU A 58 3.46 -9.89 -2.50
C LEU A 58 2.38 -10.69 -1.77
N ARG A 59 2.33 -10.61 -0.43
CA ARG A 59 1.28 -11.26 0.37
C ARG A 59 -0.13 -10.76 0.03
N ALA A 60 -0.29 -9.48 -0.29
CA ALA A 60 -1.58 -8.95 -0.73
C ALA A 60 -2.00 -9.50 -2.10
N LEU A 61 -1.07 -9.59 -3.06
CA LEU A 61 -1.33 -10.18 -4.37
C LEU A 61 -1.68 -11.67 -4.27
N GLU A 62 -0.98 -12.42 -3.40
CA GLU A 62 -1.28 -13.83 -3.12
C GLU A 62 -2.72 -14.01 -2.61
N ARG A 63 -3.15 -13.16 -1.67
CA ARG A 63 -4.54 -13.18 -1.16
C ARG A 63 -5.56 -12.87 -2.25
N ILE A 64 -5.29 -11.88 -3.10
CA ILE A 64 -6.18 -11.54 -4.22
C ILE A 64 -6.30 -12.72 -5.19
N LYS A 65 -5.19 -13.38 -5.50
CA LYS A 65 -5.17 -14.58 -6.35
C LYS A 65 -6.02 -15.70 -5.75
N GLN A 66 -5.82 -16.00 -4.46
CA GLN A 66 -6.60 -17.03 -3.76
C GLN A 66 -8.10 -16.74 -3.80
N HIS A 67 -8.50 -15.48 -3.53
CA HIS A 67 -9.90 -15.09 -3.57
C HIS A 67 -10.48 -15.17 -5.00
N ARG A 68 -9.70 -14.80 -6.02
CA ARG A 68 -10.11 -14.97 -7.42
C ARG A 68 -10.33 -16.44 -7.77
N GLU A 69 -9.43 -17.33 -7.34
CA GLU A 69 -9.55 -18.77 -7.59
C GLU A 69 -10.78 -19.36 -6.91
N GLU A 70 -11.10 -18.92 -5.69
CA GLU A 70 -12.31 -19.28 -4.97
C GLU A 70 -13.57 -18.83 -5.72
N MET A 71 -13.66 -17.55 -6.09
CA MET A 71 -14.80 -17.03 -6.86
C MET A 71 -14.98 -17.73 -8.21
N LEU A 72 -13.88 -18.08 -8.89
CA LEU A 72 -13.94 -18.86 -10.14
C LEU A 72 -14.43 -20.27 -9.86
N ARG A 73 -13.97 -20.93 -8.80
CA ARG A 73 -14.39 -22.29 -8.44
C ARG A 73 -15.89 -22.36 -8.13
N GLU A 74 -16.41 -21.40 -7.37
CA GLU A 74 -17.85 -21.28 -7.08
C GLU A 74 -18.69 -21.11 -8.36
N ARG A 75 -18.12 -20.49 -9.40
CA ARG A 75 -18.77 -20.22 -10.69
C ARG A 75 -18.44 -21.24 -11.77
N GLY A 76 -17.90 -22.41 -11.41
CA GLY A 76 -17.55 -23.46 -12.37
C GLY A 76 -16.43 -23.06 -13.35
N GLY A 77 -15.52 -22.18 -12.93
CA GLY A 77 -14.39 -21.67 -13.69
C GLY A 77 -14.69 -20.44 -14.56
N LYS A 78 -15.93 -19.94 -14.56
CA LYS A 78 -16.32 -18.81 -15.42
C LYS A 78 -16.15 -17.46 -14.70
N PRO A 79 -15.50 -16.47 -15.34
CA PRO A 79 -15.46 -15.10 -14.84
C PRO A 79 -16.86 -14.52 -14.64
N ILE A 80 -16.94 -13.43 -13.89
CA ILE A 80 -18.17 -12.64 -13.78
C ILE A 80 -18.43 -12.00 -15.15
N GLU A 81 -19.40 -12.54 -15.90
CA GLU A 81 -19.96 -11.87 -17.06
C GLU A 81 -21.06 -10.92 -16.57
N VAL A 82 -20.74 -9.63 -16.48
CA VAL A 82 -21.73 -8.58 -16.25
C VAL A 82 -21.99 -7.90 -17.58
N ASP A 83 -23.22 -7.98 -18.07
CA ASP A 83 -23.68 -7.13 -19.15
C ASP A 83 -23.98 -5.74 -18.57
N LEU A 84 -22.95 -4.90 -18.56
CA LEU A 84 -23.01 -3.54 -18.02
C LEU A 84 -24.04 -2.68 -18.76
N VAL A 85 -24.25 -2.91 -20.06
CA VAL A 85 -25.19 -2.14 -20.86
C VAL A 85 -26.61 -2.45 -20.41
N LYS A 86 -26.93 -3.74 -20.33
CA LYS A 86 -28.24 -4.19 -19.86
C LYS A 86 -28.57 -3.68 -18.44
N MET A 87 -27.60 -3.76 -17.54
CA MET A 87 -27.77 -3.27 -16.16
C MET A 87 -27.97 -1.75 -16.11
N LEU A 88 -27.29 -0.99 -16.95
CA LEU A 88 -27.49 0.47 -17.06
C LEU A 88 -28.87 0.82 -17.62
N ASP A 89 -29.37 0.05 -18.58
CA ASP A 89 -30.69 0.26 -19.16
C ASP A 89 -31.80 -0.04 -18.13
N GLU A 90 -31.67 -1.12 -17.35
CA GLU A 90 -32.59 -1.44 -16.24
C GLU A 90 -32.65 -0.31 -15.20
N ILE A 91 -31.49 0.24 -14.80
CA ILE A 91 -31.41 1.37 -13.86
C ILE A 91 -32.06 2.64 -14.44
N ARG A 92 -31.90 2.89 -15.75
CA ARG A 92 -32.50 4.05 -16.43
C ARG A 92 -34.02 3.92 -16.50
N GLU A 93 -34.52 2.75 -16.88
CA GLU A 93 -35.96 2.50 -16.94
C GLU A 93 -36.62 2.65 -15.57
N GLU A 94 -36.00 2.13 -14.50
CA GLU A 94 -36.49 2.32 -13.13
C GLU A 94 -36.56 3.82 -12.77
N ARG A 95 -35.50 4.58 -13.10
CA ARG A 95 -35.45 6.01 -12.81
C ARG A 95 -36.45 6.83 -13.62
N ASP A 96 -36.65 6.51 -14.89
CA ASP A 96 -37.63 7.17 -15.75
C ASP A 96 -39.06 6.91 -15.26
N ASN A 97 -39.34 5.68 -14.82
CA ASN A 97 -40.63 5.31 -14.22
C ASN A 97 -40.90 6.06 -12.91
N GLU A 98 -39.89 6.20 -12.04
CA GLU A 98 -39.99 7.03 -10.82
C GLU A 98 -40.30 8.49 -11.13
N LEU A 99 -39.64 9.07 -12.14
CA LEU A 99 -39.85 10.45 -12.55
C LEU A 99 -41.25 10.67 -13.15
N LEU A 100 -41.75 9.69 -13.92
CA LEU A 100 -43.11 9.71 -14.46
C LEU A 100 -44.14 9.62 -13.34
N ALA A 101 -43.98 8.70 -12.38
CA ALA A 101 -44.87 8.56 -11.24
C ALA A 101 -44.91 9.84 -10.38
N ALA A 102 -43.76 10.44 -10.09
CA ALA A 102 -43.67 11.69 -9.36
C ALA A 102 -44.36 12.87 -10.09
N ARG A 103 -44.28 12.89 -11.43
CA ARG A 103 -44.96 13.88 -12.26
C ARG A 103 -46.48 13.70 -12.23
N GLU A 104 -46.96 12.47 -12.26
CA GLU A 104 -48.40 12.15 -12.16
C GLU A 104 -48.98 12.51 -10.79
N ASP A 105 -48.23 12.29 -9.71
CA ASP A 105 -48.63 12.67 -8.35
C ASP A 105 -48.75 14.19 -8.18
N LEU A 106 -47.80 14.95 -8.76
CA LEU A 106 -47.85 16.41 -8.80
C LEU A 106 -49.03 16.94 -9.62
N ALA A 107 -49.41 16.27 -10.70
CA ALA A 107 -50.58 16.64 -11.51
C ALA A 107 -51.90 16.39 -10.76
N ARG A 108 -51.98 15.31 -9.97
CA ARG A 108 -53.17 14.97 -9.16
C ARG A 108 -53.40 15.91 -7.97
N HIS A 109 -52.35 16.48 -7.37
CA HIS A 109 -52.48 17.41 -6.24
C HIS A 109 -52.76 18.87 -6.65
N ARG A 110 -52.77 19.18 -7.95
CA ARG A 110 -52.99 20.54 -8.49
C ARG A 110 -54.41 20.78 -9.03
N SER A 111 -55.29 19.77 -8.96
CA SER A 111 -56.71 19.81 -9.34
C SER A 111 -57.57 19.81 -8.08
#